data_AF-A0A4U0QP42-F1
#
_entry.id   AF-A0A4U0QP42-F1
#
_cell.length_a   1.000
_cell.length_b   1.000
_cell.length_c   1.000
_cell.angle_alpha   90.00
_cell.angle_beta   90.00
_cell.angle_gamma   90.00
#
_symmetry.space_group_name_H-M   'P 1'
#
loop_
_entity.id
_entity.type
_entity.pdbx_description
1 polymer ?
#
loop_
_entity_poly.entity_id
_entity_poly.type
_entity_poly.pdbx_seq_one_letter_code
_entity_poly.pdbx_strand_id
1 'polypeptide(L)'
;MRRAQHDRVRAVTTRGFGVAFIRLWLVLLVVQMVFYVLLRLYVRSLQLERLENRWDARHPDQAGNTAARRAFVAKAMTGFNRSLRARLTLLVFVLPTAAILAIVILVNWQ
;
A
#
# COMPACT_ATOMS: atom_id res chain seq x y z
N MET A 1 13.51 -47.63 -29.35
CA MET A 1 14.07 -46.26 -29.51
C MET A 1 13.06 -45.11 -29.33
N ARG A 2 11.73 -45.29 -29.48
CA ARG A 2 10.71 -44.21 -29.30
C ARG A 2 10.52 -43.66 -27.88
N ARG A 3 10.89 -44.38 -26.80
CA ARG A 3 10.68 -43.92 -25.41
C ARG A 3 11.57 -42.72 -25.02
N ALA A 4 12.80 -42.66 -25.54
CA ALA A 4 13.77 -41.62 -25.17
C ALA A 4 13.42 -40.21 -25.70
N GLN A 5 12.55 -40.10 -26.71
CA GLN A 5 12.10 -38.79 -27.22
C GLN A 5 10.99 -38.16 -26.38
N HIS A 6 10.13 -38.96 -25.73
CA HIS A 6 9.02 -38.44 -24.93
C HIS A 6 9.48 -37.77 -23.61
N ASP A 7 10.59 -38.21 -23.03
CA ASP A 7 11.10 -37.67 -21.77
C ASP A 7 11.73 -36.26 -21.94
N ARG A 8 12.27 -35.96 -23.12
CA ARG A 8 12.91 -34.66 -23.39
C ARG A 8 11.91 -33.51 -23.52
N VAL A 9 10.69 -33.79 -23.98
CA VAL A 9 9.65 -32.76 -24.19
C VAL A 9 9.08 -32.26 -22.86
N ARG A 10 9.03 -33.11 -21.82
CA ARG A 10 8.50 -32.74 -20.49
C ARG A 10 9.44 -31.84 -19.68
N ALA A 11 10.74 -31.82 -19.99
CA ALA A 11 11.75 -31.11 -19.19
C ALA A 11 11.95 -29.64 -19.57
N VAL A 12 11.43 -29.18 -20.71
CA VAL A 12 11.67 -27.82 -21.23
C VAL A 12 10.66 -26.81 -20.66
N THR A 13 9.47 -27.26 -20.29
CA THR A 13 8.36 -26.36 -19.93
C THR A 13 8.48 -25.78 -18.52
N THR A 14 9.22 -26.41 -17.61
CA THR A 14 9.27 -26.01 -16.18
C THR A 14 10.26 -24.90 -15.84
N ARG A 15 11.20 -24.56 -16.74
CA ARG A 15 12.31 -23.65 -16.42
C ARG A 15 11.96 -22.15 -16.51
N GLY A 16 10.87 -21.77 -17.18
CA GLY A 16 10.50 -20.36 -17.43
C GLY A 16 9.44 -19.77 -16.49
N PHE A 17 8.55 -20.59 -15.93
CA PHE A 17 7.39 -20.11 -15.16
C PHE A 17 7.79 -19.39 -13.86
N GLY A 18 8.82 -19.88 -13.15
CA GLY A 18 9.26 -19.28 -11.90
C GLY A 18 9.74 -17.84 -12.07
N VAL A 19 10.51 -17.56 -13.13
CA VAL A 19 11.05 -16.21 -13.40
C VAL A 19 9.93 -15.24 -13.80
N ALA A 20 8.98 -15.69 -14.62
CA ALA A 20 7.84 -14.87 -15.03
C ALA A 20 6.94 -14.51 -13.81
N PHE A 21 6.68 -15.48 -12.94
CA PHE A 21 5.91 -15.28 -11.72
C PHE A 21 6.59 -14.31 -10.76
N ILE A 22 7.90 -14.48 -10.52
CA ILE A 22 8.69 -13.58 -9.67
C ILE A 22 8.66 -12.15 -10.21
N ARG A 23 8.81 -11.94 -11.52
CA ARG A 23 8.74 -10.61 -12.13
C ARG A 23 7.39 -9.93 -11.90
N LEU A 24 6.29 -10.65 -12.08
CA LEU A 24 4.95 -10.13 -11.81
C LEU A 24 4.78 -9.75 -10.32
N TRP A 25 5.25 -10.61 -9.42
CA TRP A 25 5.19 -10.36 -7.98
C TRP A 25 5.97 -9.11 -7.58
N LEU A 26 7.16 -8.90 -8.17
CA LEU A 26 7.96 -7.69 -7.97
C LEU A 26 7.23 -6.44 -8.46
N VAL A 27 6.57 -6.48 -9.62
CA VAL A 27 5.78 -5.36 -10.14
C VAL A 27 4.63 -5.02 -9.18
N LEU A 28 3.90 -6.03 -8.69
CA LEU A 28 2.84 -5.84 -7.71
C LEU A 28 3.36 -5.16 -6.44
N LEU A 29 4.52 -5.60 -5.91
CA LEU A 29 5.15 -4.99 -4.74
C LEU A 29 5.52 -3.51 -4.98
N VAL A 30 6.06 -3.19 -6.16
CA VAL A 30 6.39 -1.80 -6.51
C VAL A 30 5.14 -0.94 -6.55
N VAL A 31 4.08 -1.41 -7.21
CA VAL A 31 2.78 -0.70 -7.28
C VAL A 31 2.21 -0.50 -5.87
N GLN A 32 2.23 -1.54 -5.04
CA GLN A 32 1.77 -1.49 -3.66
C GLN A 32 2.55 -0.45 -2.83
N MET A 33 3.87 -0.40 -3.00
CA MET A 33 4.74 0.53 -2.30
C MET A 33 4.47 1.99 -2.72
N VAL A 34 4.34 2.24 -4.02
CA VAL A 34 3.97 3.57 -4.54
C VAL A 34 2.62 4.00 -3.98
N PHE A 35 1.61 3.11 -4.03
CA PHE A 35 0.28 3.40 -3.51
C PHE A 35 0.30 3.69 -2.00
N TYR A 36 1.06 2.91 -1.22
CA TYR A 36 1.24 3.15 0.21
C TYR A 36 1.81 4.55 0.50
N VAL A 37 2.84 4.96 -0.23
CA VAL A 37 3.47 6.27 -0.05
C VAL A 37 2.49 7.40 -0.40
N LEU A 38 1.82 7.31 -1.55
CA LEU A 38 0.84 8.31 -1.99
C LEU A 38 -0.30 8.46 -0.99
N LEU A 39 -0.88 7.34 -0.53
CA LEU A 39 -1.98 7.35 0.42
C LEU A 39 -1.55 7.93 1.77
N ARG A 40 -0.35 7.57 2.25
CA ARG A 40 0.23 8.13 3.48
C ARG A 40 0.37 9.64 3.40
N LEU A 41 0.87 10.16 2.28
CA LEU A 41 1.04 11.60 2.06
C LEU A 41 -0.31 12.32 1.98
N TYR A 42 -1.24 11.78 1.19
CA TYR A 42 -2.58 12.33 1.02
C TYR A 42 -3.33 12.46 2.35
N VAL A 43 -3.39 11.36 3.11
CA VAL A 43 -4.11 11.34 4.41
C VAL A 43 -3.46 12.27 5.43
N ARG A 44 -2.12 12.36 5.44
CA ARG A 44 -1.40 13.30 6.30
C ARG A 44 -1.69 14.74 5.93
N SER A 45 -1.73 15.07 4.63
CA SER A 45 -2.04 16.41 4.14
C SER A 45 -3.43 16.86 4.58
N LEU A 46 -4.46 16.03 4.34
CA LEU A 46 -5.82 16.32 4.75
C LEU A 46 -5.95 16.50 6.26
N GLN A 47 -5.27 15.67 7.04
CA GLN A 47 -5.36 15.76 8.49
C GLN A 47 -4.65 17.01 9.03
N LEU A 48 -3.56 17.44 8.37
CA LEU A 48 -2.89 18.69 8.69
C LEU A 48 -3.84 19.86 8.48
N GLU A 49 -4.41 19.99 7.28
CA GLU A 49 -5.38 21.03 6.94
C GLU A 49 -6.59 21.05 7.91
N ARG A 50 -7.14 19.87 8.24
CA ARG A 50 -8.23 19.76 9.22
C ARG A 50 -7.84 20.22 10.62
N LEU A 51 -6.60 20.05 11.04
CA LEU A 51 -6.14 20.50 12.36
C LEU A 51 -5.89 22.00 12.36
N GLU A 52 -5.32 22.50 11.28
CA GLU A 52 -5.09 23.91 11.02
C GLU A 52 -6.40 24.71 11.04
N ASN A 53 -7.38 24.29 10.24
CA ASN A 53 -8.71 24.92 10.22
C ASN A 53 -9.41 24.83 11.58
N ARG A 54 -9.24 23.72 12.32
CA ARG A 54 -9.76 23.57 13.69
C ARG A 54 -9.06 24.44 14.71
N TRP A 55 -7.81 24.82 14.48
CA TRP A 55 -7.10 25.77 15.32
C TRP A 55 -7.62 27.17 15.06
N ASP A 56 -7.62 27.58 13.79
CA ASP A 56 -8.01 28.91 13.34
C ASP A 56 -9.47 29.23 13.72
N ALA A 57 -10.37 28.23 13.65
CA ALA A 57 -11.76 28.38 14.09
C ALA A 57 -11.94 28.53 15.61
N ARG A 58 -11.02 28.00 16.44
CA ARG A 58 -11.12 28.04 17.91
C ARG A 58 -10.32 29.19 18.53
N HIS A 59 -9.30 29.68 17.83
CA HIS A 59 -8.41 30.75 18.28
C HIS A 59 -8.26 31.78 17.17
N PRO A 60 -9.33 32.52 16.82
CA PRO A 60 -9.30 33.50 15.73
C PRO A 60 -8.28 34.63 15.98
N ASP A 61 -8.00 34.94 17.25
CA ASP A 61 -6.99 35.88 17.72
C ASP A 61 -5.54 35.37 17.54
N GLN A 62 -5.36 34.05 17.37
CA GLN A 62 -4.07 33.39 17.16
C GLN A 62 -4.02 32.61 15.85
N ALA A 63 -4.80 33.08 14.86
CA ALA A 63 -4.82 32.54 13.52
C ALA A 63 -3.46 32.69 12.82
N GLY A 64 -3.18 31.82 11.86
CA GLY A 64 -1.92 31.84 11.11
C GLY A 64 -0.78 31.08 11.79
N ASN A 65 0.45 31.23 11.30
CA ASN A 65 1.58 30.35 11.64
C ASN A 65 2.24 30.65 13.01
N THR A 66 1.49 30.50 14.10
CA THR A 66 1.98 30.70 15.47
C THR A 66 2.70 29.45 16.02
N ALA A 67 3.58 29.65 17.01
CA ALA A 67 4.24 28.54 17.70
C ALA A 67 3.24 27.62 18.42
N ALA A 68 2.17 28.20 18.97
CA ALA A 68 1.09 27.46 19.63
C ALA A 68 0.34 26.55 18.65
N ARG A 69 -0.01 27.04 17.45
CA ARG A 69 -0.63 26.24 16.38
C ARG A 69 0.25 25.06 15.98
N ARG A 70 1.55 25.30 15.77
CA ARG A 70 2.51 24.24 15.44
C ARG A 70 2.60 23.18 16.54
N ALA A 71 2.65 23.58 17.80
CA ALA A 71 2.68 22.67 18.93
C ALA A 71 1.39 21.83 19.03
N PHE A 72 0.22 22.44 18.82
CA PHE A 72 -1.06 21.74 18.77
C PHE A 72 -1.11 20.69 17.65
N VAL A 73 -0.74 21.08 16.43
CA VAL A 73 -0.70 20.19 15.27
C VAL A 73 0.27 19.04 15.50
N ALA A 74 1.48 19.32 15.99
CA ALA A 74 2.51 18.31 16.25
C ALA A 74 2.03 17.29 17.28
N LYS A 75 1.47 17.74 18.41
CA LYS A 75 0.93 16.87 19.45
C LYS A 75 -0.22 15.99 18.92
N ALA A 76 -1.15 16.56 18.16
CA ALA A 76 -2.24 15.81 17.55
C ALA A 76 -1.75 14.81 16.49
N MET A 77 -0.66 15.13 15.78
CA MET A 77 -0.06 14.26 14.77
C MET A 77 0.66 13.05 15.34
N THR A 78 1.18 13.09 16.56
CA THR A 78 1.85 11.92 17.15
C THR A 78 0.89 10.73 17.28
N GLY A 79 -0.31 10.94 17.82
CA GLY A 79 -1.32 9.88 17.94
C GLY A 79 -1.87 9.44 16.57
N PHE A 80 -2.15 10.40 15.69
CA PHE A 80 -2.64 10.11 14.35
C PHE A 80 -1.65 9.27 13.54
N ASN A 81 -0.37 9.64 13.53
CA ASN A 81 0.68 8.92 12.78
C ASN A 81 0.81 7.46 13.24
N ARG A 82 0.66 7.18 14.54
CA ARG A 82 0.70 5.81 15.07
C ARG A 82 -0.45 4.97 14.52
N SER A 83 -1.67 5.49 14.60
CA SER A 83 -2.86 4.81 14.07
C SER A 83 -2.85 4.67 12.54
N LEU A 84 -2.34 5.69 11.84
CA LEU A 84 -2.22 5.70 10.38
C LEU A 84 -1.26 4.61 9.91
N ARG A 85 -0.09 4.48 10.55
CA ARG A 85 0.86 3.40 10.24
C ARG A 85 0.20 2.03 10.40
N ALA A 86 -0.48 1.78 11.52
CA ALA A 86 -1.14 0.50 11.75
C ALA A 86 -2.19 0.18 10.66
N ARG A 87 -3.03 1.15 10.30
CA ARG A 87 -4.07 0.99 9.25
C ARG A 87 -3.46 0.77 7.87
N LEU A 88 -2.41 1.51 7.51
CA LEU A 88 -1.74 1.35 6.22
C LEU A 88 -0.95 0.05 6.15
N THR A 89 -0.33 -0.40 7.24
CA THR A 89 0.30 -1.73 7.31
C THR A 89 -0.75 -2.81 7.08
N LEU A 90 -1.91 -2.74 7.74
CA LEU A 90 -3.01 -3.65 7.49
C LEU A 90 -3.42 -3.64 6.02
N LEU A 91 -3.59 -2.45 5.41
CA LEU A 91 -3.93 -2.32 4.00
C LEU A 91 -2.92 -3.03 3.09
N VAL A 92 -1.62 -2.86 3.36
CA VAL A 92 -0.55 -3.49 2.57
C VAL A 92 -0.57 -5.01 2.66
N PHE A 93 -1.07 -5.62 3.73
CA PHE A 93 -1.24 -7.07 3.84
C PHE A 93 -2.56 -7.57 3.22
N VAL A 94 -3.64 -6.81 3.39
CA VAL A 94 -4.97 -7.18 2.90
C VAL A 94 -5.06 -7.10 1.38
N LEU A 95 -4.51 -6.04 0.79
CA LEU A 95 -4.60 -5.78 -0.66
C LEU A 95 -3.99 -6.89 -1.54
N PRO A 96 -2.77 -7.41 -1.28
CA PRO A 96 -2.22 -8.52 -2.06
C PRO A 96 -2.99 -9.82 -1.82
N THR A 97 -3.46 -10.06 -0.59
CA THR A 97 -4.27 -11.25 -0.27
C THR A 97 -5.60 -11.22 -1.03
N ALA A 98 -6.27 -10.07 -1.06
CA ALA A 98 -7.51 -9.88 -1.81
C ALA A 98 -7.29 -10.01 -3.33
N ALA A 99 -6.18 -9.50 -3.86
CA ALA A 99 -5.84 -9.65 -5.27
C ALA A 99 -5.65 -11.12 -5.66
N ILE A 100 -4.92 -11.91 -4.85
CA ILE A 100 -4.76 -13.35 -5.08
C ILE A 100 -6.11 -14.06 -5.05
N LEU A 101 -6.94 -13.78 -4.03
CA LEU A 101 -8.26 -14.39 -3.90
C LEU A 101 -9.15 -14.09 -5.12
N ALA A 102 -9.14 -12.83 -5.59
CA ALA A 102 -9.88 -12.40 -6.76
C ALA A 102 -9.41 -13.14 -8.03
N ILE A 103 -8.09 -13.27 -8.23
CA ILE A 103 -7.53 -14.03 -9.37
C ILE A 103 -7.96 -15.49 -9.33
N VAL A 104 -7.88 -16.13 -8.15
CA VAL A 104 -8.31 -17.53 -7.98
C VAL A 104 -9.78 -17.69 -8.36
N ILE A 105 -10.67 -16.82 -7.87
CA ILE A 105 -12.11 -16.88 -8.20
C ILE A 105 -12.31 -16.68 -9.70
N LEU A 106 -11.70 -15.65 -10.30
CA LEU A 106 -11.88 -15.34 -11.73
C LEU A 106 -11.39 -16.47 -12.64
N VAL A 107 -10.29 -17.14 -12.29
CA VAL A 107 -9.72 -18.25 -13.07
C VAL A 107 -10.49 -19.55 -12.83
N ASN A 108 -10.96 -19.79 -11.61
CA ASN A 108 -11.67 -21.03 -11.22
C ASN A 108 -13.17 -21.00 -11.51
N TRP A 109 -13.74 -19.86 -11.92
CA TRP A 109 -15.14 -19.75 -12.31
C TRP A 109 -15.39 -20.22 -13.76
N GLN A 110 -14.61 -21.19 -14.22
CA GLN A 110 -14.69 -21.85 -15.52
C GLN A 110 -14.91 -23.34 -15.30
#